data_AF-A0A938HTL4-F1
#
_entry.id   AF-A0A938HTL4-F1
#
_cell.length_a   1.000
_cell.length_b   1.000
_cell.length_c   1.000
_cell.angle_alpha   90.00
_cell.angle_beta   90.00
_cell.angle_gamma   90.00
#
_symmetry.space_group_name_H-M   'P 1'
#
loop_
_entity.id
_entity.type
_entity.pdbx_description
1 polymer ?
#
loop_
_entity_poly.entity_id
_entity_poly.type
_entity_poly.pdbx_seq_one_letter_code
_entity_poly.pdbx_strand_id
1 'polypeptide(L)' 'MCKSELVLEASQEEDGEVITGQLTCSSCRARYPIDDRIPDLLPPELREATA' A
#
# COMPACT_ATOMS: atom_id res chain seq x y z
N MET A 1 1.91 -14.85 0.37
CA MET A 1 1.02 -13.66 0.44
C MET A 1 0.28 -13.69 1.77
N CYS A 2 0.58 -12.78 2.72
CA CYS A 2 -0.18 -12.66 3.97
C CYS A 2 -1.64 -12.34 3.59
N LYS A 3 -2.62 -13.17 3.97
CA LYS A 3 -4.06 -12.83 3.82
C LYS A 3 -4.58 -12.16 5.09
N SER A 4 -3.69 -11.43 5.76
CA SER A 4 -3.95 -10.78 7.04
C SER A 4 -4.53 -9.39 6.81
N GLU A 5 -5.00 -8.77 7.89
CA GLU A 5 -5.55 -7.43 7.86
C GLU A 5 -4.50 -6.39 7.43
N LEU A 6 -4.93 -5.47 6.56
CA LEU A 6 -4.16 -4.33 6.10
C LEU A 6 -4.69 -3.07 6.79
N VAL A 7 -3.78 -2.29 7.36
CA VAL A 7 -4.09 -1.00 7.95
C VAL A 7 -3.87 0.09 6.91
N LEU A 8 -4.89 0.91 6.65
CA LEU A 8 -4.83 2.03 5.71
C LEU A 8 -4.44 3.31 6.44
N GLU A 9 -3.43 4.00 5.91
CA GLU A 9 -2.96 5.30 6.33
C GLU A 9 -3.11 6.26 5.14
N ALA A 10 -4.25 6.94 5.05
CA ALA A 10 -4.49 7.91 3.99
C ALA A 10 -3.76 9.23 4.29
N SER A 11 -3.00 9.72 3.31
CA SER A 11 -2.31 11.02 3.40
C SER A 11 -3.10 12.13 2.70
N GLN A 12 -3.81 11.79 1.62
CA GLN A 12 -4.68 12.70 0.89
C GLN A 12 -5.94 11.97 0.46
N GLU A 13 -7.09 12.58 0.71
CA GLU A 13 -8.41 12.08 0.35
C GLU A 13 -9.17 13.17 -0.40
N GLU A 14 -9.84 12.83 -1.49
CA GLU A 14 -10.76 13.72 -2.22
C GLU A 14 -12.02 12.96 -2.59
N ASP A 15 -13.19 13.60 -2.45
CA ASP A 15 -14.50 13.00 -2.76
C ASP A 15 -14.79 11.65 -2.07
N GLY A 16 -14.12 11.37 -0.96
CA GLY A 16 -14.22 10.09 -0.23
C GLY A 16 -13.36 8.97 -0.83
N GLU A 17 -12.49 9.28 -1.79
CA GLU A 17 -11.47 8.39 -2.32
C GLU A 17 -10.08 8.76 -1.81
N VAL A 18 -9.26 7.75 -1.49
CA VAL A 18 -7.86 7.96 -1.09
C VAL A 18 -7.02 8.21 -2.34
N ILE A 19 -6.46 9.41 -2.44
CA ILE A 19 -5.58 9.81 -3.55
C ILE A 19 -4.17 9.32 -3.31
N THR A 20 -3.63 9.60 -2.12
CA THR A 20 -2.30 9.15 -1.70
C THR A 20 -2.34 8.61 -0.28
N GLY A 21 -1.51 7.60 -0.01
CA GLY A 21 -1.49 6.95 1.29
C GLY A 21 -0.59 5.72 1.32
N GLN A 22 -0.79 4.88 2.33
CA GLN A 22 -0.04 3.65 2.50
C GLN A 22 -0.92 2.57 3.15
N LEU A 23 -0.81 1.34 2.66
CA LEU A 23 -1.37 0.15 3.29
C LEU A 23 -0.25 -0.63 3.98
N THR A 24 -0.42 -0.96 5.25
CA THR A 24 0.56 -1.71 6.04
C THR A 24 -0.03 -3.07 6.46
N CYS A 25 0.59 -4.20 6.08
CA CYS A 25 0.17 -5.54 6.58
C CYS A 25 0.63 -5.73 8.02
N SER A 26 -0.29 -5.94 8.95
CA SER A 26 0.03 -6.16 10.37
C SER A 26 0.84 -7.43 10.63
N SER A 27 0.76 -8.42 9.73
CA SER A 27 1.45 -9.72 9.87
C SER A 27 2.88 -9.70 9.33
N CYS A 28 3.07 -9.34 8.06
CA CYS A 28 4.40 -9.32 7.45
C CYS A 28 5.10 -7.96 7.51
N ARG A 29 4.43 -6.92 8.05
CA ARG A 29 4.91 -5.53 8.12
C ARG A 29 5.28 -4.93 6.76
N ALA A 30 4.78 -5.52 5.66
CA ALA A 30 4.95 -4.98 4.33
C ALA A 30 4.17 -3.68 4.19
N ARG A 31 4.77 -2.71 3.51
CA ARG A 31 4.20 -1.39 3.23
C ARG A 31 3.93 -1.26 1.74
N TYR A 32 2.71 -0.89 1.40
CA TYR A 32 2.19 -0.80 0.04
C TYR A 32 1.76 0.66 -0.17
N PRO A 33 2.57 1.48 -0.86
CA PRO A 33 2.22 2.88 -1.10
C PRO A 33 1.01 2.97 -2.04
N ILE A 34 0.22 4.02 -1.86
CA ILE A 34 -0.88 4.40 -2.75
C ILE A 34 -0.47 5.72 -3.39
N ASP A 35 -0.40 5.72 -4.71
CA ASP A 35 -0.13 6.89 -5.53
C ASP A 35 -1.18 6.98 -6.64
N ASP A 36 -1.71 8.17 -6.89
CA ASP A 36 -2.77 8.41 -7.88
C ASP A 36 -3.98 7.43 -7.77
N ARG A 37 -4.42 7.18 -6.53
CA ARG A 37 -5.50 6.21 -6.19
C ARG A 37 -5.18 4.74 -6.51
N ILE A 38 -3.97 4.41 -6.93
CA ILE A 38 -3.54 3.05 -7.25
C ILE A 38 -2.62 2.52 -6.14
N PRO A 39 -3.07 1.51 -5.36
CA PRO A 39 -2.23 0.83 -4.39
C PRO A 39 -1.23 -0.10 -5.07
N ASP A 40 0.06 0.07 -4.79
CA ASP A 40 1.08 -0.89 -5.18
C ASP A 40 1.12 -2.04 -4.17
N LEU A 41 0.32 -3.08 -4.44
CA LEU A 41 0.26 -4.32 -3.65
C LEU A 41 1.36 -5.34 -4.03
N LEU A 42 2.35 -4.95 -4.84
CA LEU A 42 3.48 -5.81 -5.11
C LEU A 42 4.25 -6.04 -3.80
N PRO A 43 4.60 -7.29 -3.46
CA PRO A 43 5.51 -7.57 -2.38
C PRO A 43 6.79 -6.74 -2.54
N PRO A 44 7.34 -6.17 -1.46
CA PRO A 44 8.55 -5.34 -1.54
C PRO A 44 9.71 -6.07 -2.24
N GLU A 45 9.83 -7.39 -2.01
CA GLU A 45 10.83 -8.26 -2.65
C GLU A 45 10.75 -8.31 -4.19
N LEU A 46 9.59 -8.00 -4.77
CA LEU A 46 9.37 -7.98 -6.23
C LEU A 46 9.44 -6.57 -6.83
N ARG A 47 9.42 -5.51 -6.00
CA ARG A 47 9.62 -4.13 -6.46
C ARG A 47 11.08 -3.84 -6.82
N GLU A 48 12.02 -4.57 -6.21
CA GLU A 48 13.46 -4.50 -6.52
C GLU A 48 13.84 -5.22 -7.83
N ALA A 49 12.94 -5.29 -8.81
CA ALA A 49 13.23 -5.88 -10.14
C ALA A 49 13.76 -4.86 -11.17
N THR A 50 14.00 -3.61 -10.78
CA THR A 50 14.71 -2.63 -11.61
C THR A 50 15.68 -1.80 -10.76
N ALA A 51 16.92 -2.27 -10.69
CA ALA A 51 18.09 -1.42 -10.53
C ALA A 51 18.90 -1.49 -11.84
#